data_AF-A0A520CSL3-F1
#
_entry.id   AF-A0A520CSL3-F1
#
_cell.length_a   1.000
_cell.length_b   1.000
_cell.length_c   1.000
_cell.angle_alpha   90.00
_cell.angle_beta   90.00
_cell.angle_gamma   90.00
#
_symmetry.space_group_name_H-M   'P 1'
#
loop_
_entity.id
_entity.type
_entity.pdbx_description
1 polymer ?
#
loop_
_entity_poly.entity_id
_entity_poly.type
_entity_poly.pdbx_seq_one_letter_code
_entity_poly.pdbx_strand_id
1 'polypeptide(L)'
;MEFQNLEEYNIYLENDTNFSYLDLNTYKYITSLRDKTENEDTKKLCSYELFFADFSIEEGKHTPKFQSGANAYPTFELFDDNFKYIKTRASKVQNPRYRAKYNHLLWLSPQKNIDFAKQAIEGYLLLLKNSSFSVDDNLQCYSFNEYFKNLYVLSREVKL
;
A
#
# COMPACT_ATOMS: atom_id res chain seq x y z
N MET A 1 -12.38 -10.68 9.86
CA MET A 1 -13.14 -10.71 8.60
C MET A 1 -12.56 -11.83 7.75
N GLU A 2 -13.40 -12.59 7.06
CA GLU A 2 -12.97 -13.69 6.19
C GLU A 2 -13.50 -13.44 4.78
N PHE A 3 -12.60 -13.28 3.81
CA PHE A 3 -12.94 -13.08 2.41
C PHE A 3 -12.99 -14.42 1.69
N GLN A 4 -13.96 -14.65 0.82
CA GLN A 4 -14.03 -15.88 -0.01
C GLN A 4 -13.15 -15.81 -1.25
N ASN A 5 -12.84 -14.61 -1.72
CA ASN A 5 -12.03 -14.38 -2.91
C ASN A 5 -11.37 -13.00 -2.86
N LEU A 6 -10.49 -12.74 -3.84
CA LEU A 6 -9.79 -11.45 -3.94
C LEU A 6 -10.71 -10.28 -4.28
N GLU A 7 -11.86 -10.52 -4.91
CA GLU A 7 -12.82 -9.47 -5.23
C GLU A 7 -13.42 -8.88 -3.95
N GLU A 8 -13.84 -9.72 -3.01
CA GLU A 8 -14.31 -9.25 -1.70
C GLU A 8 -13.24 -8.47 -0.93
N TYR A 9 -11.98 -8.94 -0.96
CA TYR A 9 -10.85 -8.20 -0.38
C TYR A 9 -10.67 -6.84 -1.05
N ASN A 10 -10.73 -6.79 -2.39
CA ASN A 10 -10.60 -5.53 -3.13
C ASN A 10 -11.74 -4.56 -2.80
N ILE A 11 -12.98 -5.04 -2.70
CA ILE A 11 -14.14 -4.26 -2.29
C ILE A 11 -13.94 -3.72 -0.87
N TYR A 12 -13.35 -4.51 0.04
CA TYR A 12 -13.00 -4.04 1.38
C TYR A 12 -11.99 -2.88 1.33
N LEU A 13 -10.93 -2.99 0.53
CA LEU A 13 -9.96 -1.90 0.37
C LEU A 13 -10.60 -0.62 -0.21
N GLU A 14 -11.52 -0.76 -1.16
CA GLU A 14 -12.23 0.42 -1.72
C GLU A 14 -13.05 1.15 -0.66
N ASN A 15 -13.73 0.38 0.21
CA ASN A 15 -14.63 0.91 1.23
C ASN A 15 -13.96 1.19 2.59
N ASP A 16 -12.64 1.02 2.69
CA ASP A 16 -11.89 1.30 3.91
C ASP A 16 -11.86 2.81 4.20
N THR A 17 -12.53 3.20 5.28
CA THR A 17 -12.58 4.57 5.78
C THR A 17 -11.55 4.84 6.88
N ASN A 18 -10.72 3.84 7.24
CA ASN A 18 -9.71 3.99 8.26
C ASN A 18 -8.55 4.86 7.74
N PHE A 19 -8.34 6.00 8.41
CA PHE A 19 -7.25 6.91 8.13
C PHE A 19 -5.93 6.51 8.82
N SER A 20 -5.92 5.46 9.63
CA SER A 20 -4.69 4.97 10.28
C SER A 20 -3.60 4.64 9.26
N TYR A 21 -2.41 5.22 9.46
CA TYR A 21 -1.22 4.89 8.69
C TYR A 21 -0.77 3.44 8.96
N LEU A 22 -0.87 3.01 10.22
CA LEU A 22 -0.57 1.64 10.62
C LEU A 22 -1.79 0.76 10.37
N ASP A 23 -1.68 -0.13 9.39
CA ASP A 23 -2.68 -1.16 9.15
C ASP A 23 -2.32 -2.46 9.88
N LEU A 24 -3.01 -2.73 10.98
CA LEU A 24 -2.75 -3.91 11.81
C LEU A 24 -3.60 -5.13 11.42
N ASN A 25 -4.50 -5.00 10.44
CA ASN A 25 -5.53 -6.01 10.20
C ASN A 25 -5.56 -6.54 8.77
N THR A 26 -5.26 -5.72 7.77
CA THR A 26 -5.35 -6.12 6.36
C THR A 26 -4.48 -7.33 6.04
N TYR A 27 -3.28 -7.43 6.63
CA TYR A 27 -2.40 -8.60 6.47
C TYR A 27 -3.05 -9.90 6.99
N LYS A 28 -3.84 -9.84 8.08
CA LYS A 28 -4.49 -11.03 8.65
C LYS A 28 -5.57 -11.57 7.71
N TYR A 29 -6.35 -10.67 7.12
CA TYR A 29 -7.45 -11.06 6.26
C TYR A 29 -6.96 -11.67 4.95
N ILE A 30 -5.93 -11.09 4.33
CA ILE A 30 -5.35 -11.65 3.11
C ILE A 30 -4.59 -12.95 3.37
N THR A 31 -3.92 -13.08 4.52
CA THR A 31 -3.28 -14.34 4.95
C THR A 31 -4.31 -15.46 5.07
N SER A 32 -5.45 -15.19 5.72
CA SER A 32 -6.53 -16.17 5.83
C SER A 32 -7.07 -16.63 4.48
N LEU A 33 -7.27 -15.70 3.53
CA LEU A 33 -7.70 -16.05 2.16
C LEU A 33 -6.65 -16.89 1.42
N ARG A 34 -5.36 -16.53 1.53
CA ARG A 34 -4.26 -17.29 0.94
C ARG A 34 -4.19 -18.72 1.48
N ASP A 35 -4.30 -18.87 2.80
CA ASP A 35 -4.07 -20.16 3.45
C ASP A 35 -5.23 -21.15 3.21
N LYS A 36 -6.44 -20.65 2.93
CA LYS A 36 -7.62 -21.49 2.66
C LYS A 36 -7.85 -21.84 1.19
N THR A 37 -7.30 -21.06 0.25
CA THR A 37 -7.53 -21.30 -1.17
C THR A 37 -6.60 -22.41 -1.65
N GLU A 38 -7.08 -23.34 -2.47
CA GLU A 38 -6.24 -24.39 -3.08
C GLU A 38 -5.70 -23.98 -4.45
N ASN A 39 -6.19 -22.87 -5.02
CA ASN A 39 -5.76 -22.39 -6.32
C ASN A 39 -4.44 -21.62 -6.20
N GLU A 40 -3.35 -22.17 -6.76
CA GLU A 40 -2.01 -21.60 -6.67
C GLU A 40 -1.89 -20.19 -7.26
N ASP A 41 -2.59 -19.90 -8.36
CA ASP A 41 -2.61 -18.54 -8.92
C ASP A 41 -3.23 -17.55 -7.93
N THR A 42 -4.31 -17.93 -7.26
CA THR A 42 -4.95 -17.12 -6.22
C THR A 42 -4.03 -16.96 -5.01
N LYS A 43 -3.36 -18.03 -4.55
CA LYS A 43 -2.38 -17.94 -3.45
C LYS A 43 -1.27 -16.95 -3.78
N LYS A 44 -0.78 -16.98 -5.02
CA LYS A 44 0.26 -16.08 -5.51
C LYS A 44 -0.20 -14.62 -5.48
N LEU A 45 -1.40 -14.33 -6.00
CA LEU A 45 -1.97 -12.99 -5.96
C LEU A 45 -2.22 -12.51 -4.52
N CYS A 46 -2.72 -13.38 -3.63
CA CYS A 46 -2.85 -13.07 -2.20
C CYS A 46 -1.49 -12.79 -1.55
N SER A 47 -0.43 -13.49 -1.97
CA SER A 47 0.92 -13.25 -1.47
C SER A 47 1.42 -11.87 -1.89
N TYR A 48 1.14 -11.43 -3.12
CA TYR A 48 1.45 -10.06 -3.54
C TYR A 48 0.71 -9.00 -2.74
N GLU A 49 -0.57 -9.21 -2.45
CA GLU A 49 -1.33 -8.33 -1.56
C GLU A 49 -0.78 -8.34 -0.13
N LEU A 50 -0.31 -9.49 0.36
CA LEU A 50 0.35 -9.59 1.67
C LEU A 50 1.67 -8.82 1.69
N PHE A 51 2.52 -8.98 0.67
CA PHE A 51 3.77 -8.22 0.56
C PHE A 51 3.48 -6.72 0.48
N PHE A 52 2.46 -6.32 -0.29
CA PHE A 52 2.00 -4.94 -0.33
C PHE A 52 1.47 -4.43 1.02
N ALA A 53 0.72 -5.25 1.77
CA ALA A 53 0.22 -4.88 3.09
C ALA A 53 1.37 -4.67 4.09
N ASP A 54 2.35 -5.56 4.07
CA ASP A 54 3.54 -5.54 4.94
C ASP A 54 4.64 -4.59 4.45
N PHE A 55 4.46 -3.95 3.30
CA PHE A 55 5.31 -2.88 2.81
C PHE A 55 4.91 -1.56 3.45
N SER A 56 5.86 -0.86 4.09
CA SER A 56 5.65 0.50 4.61
C SER A 56 6.47 1.50 3.80
N ILE A 57 6.03 2.76 3.81
CA ILE A 57 6.77 3.85 3.19
C ILE A 57 6.98 4.93 4.23
N GLU A 58 8.22 5.10 4.64
CA GLU A 58 8.57 6.07 5.67
C GLU A 58 9.56 7.06 5.06
N GLU A 59 9.22 8.34 5.15
CA GLU A 59 10.01 9.43 4.56
C GLU A 59 10.33 9.19 3.06
N GLY A 60 9.35 8.69 2.31
CA GLY A 60 9.48 8.43 0.87
C GLY A 60 10.35 7.21 0.52
N LYS A 61 10.75 6.39 1.49
CA LYS A 61 11.56 5.20 1.28
C LYS A 61 10.79 3.94 1.61
N HIS A 62 11.16 2.86 0.92
CA HIS A 62 10.68 1.53 1.28
C HIS A 62 11.25 1.14 2.65
N THR A 63 10.35 0.83 3.58
CA THR A 63 10.69 0.25 4.88
C THR A 63 10.06 -1.16 4.95
N PRO A 64 10.88 -2.22 4.99
CA PRO A 64 10.38 -3.57 5.19
C PRO A 64 9.81 -3.71 6.62
N LYS A 65 8.74 -4.48 6.80
CA LYS A 65 8.17 -4.78 8.12
C LYS A 65 9.13 -5.50 9.05
N PHE A 66 9.96 -6.39 8.50
CA PHE A 66 11.00 -7.08 9.25
C PHE A 66 12.36 -6.85 8.60
N GLN A 67 13.35 -6.49 9.40
CA GLN A 67 14.74 -6.37 8.96
C GLN A 67 15.69 -6.91 10.04
N SER A 68 16.57 -7.82 9.64
CA SER A 68 17.63 -8.36 10.50
C SER A 68 18.90 -8.54 9.68
N GLY A 69 19.85 -7.61 9.85
CA GLY A 69 21.06 -7.54 9.04
C GLY A 69 20.73 -7.35 7.55
N ALA A 70 21.19 -8.27 6.71
CA ALA A 70 20.92 -8.27 5.26
C ALA A 70 19.56 -8.87 4.89
N ASN A 71 18.89 -9.56 5.82
CA ASN A 71 17.59 -10.17 5.55
C ASN A 71 16.49 -9.13 5.81
N ALA A 72 15.62 -8.96 4.83
CA ALA A 72 14.48 -8.04 4.91
C ALA A 72 13.21 -8.71 4.36
N TYR A 73 12.06 -8.30 4.88
CA TYR A 73 10.75 -8.69 4.37
C TYR A 73 9.73 -7.56 4.53
N PRO A 74 8.94 -7.24 3.50
CA PRO A 74 9.06 -7.73 2.13
C PRO A 74 10.27 -7.13 1.39
N THR A 75 10.64 -7.71 0.24
CA THR A 75 11.58 -7.10 -0.72
C THR A 75 10.95 -7.07 -2.12
N PHE A 76 11.51 -6.29 -3.04
CA PHE A 76 10.97 -6.15 -4.39
C PHE A 76 11.04 -7.46 -5.21
N GLU A 77 12.00 -8.33 -4.92
CA GLU A 77 12.20 -9.62 -5.58
C GLU A 77 11.05 -10.60 -5.31
N LEU A 78 10.24 -10.37 -4.27
CA LEU A 78 9.06 -11.18 -3.97
C LEU A 78 7.94 -11.00 -5.01
N PHE A 79 7.97 -9.93 -5.81
CA PHE A 79 7.04 -9.68 -6.91
C PHE A 79 7.56 -10.27 -8.23
N ASP A 80 7.54 -11.60 -8.32
CA ASP A 80 8.14 -12.33 -9.44
C ASP A 80 7.46 -12.08 -10.82
N ASP A 81 6.26 -11.47 -10.81
CA ASP A 81 5.48 -11.17 -12.02
C ASP A 81 5.85 -9.82 -12.65
N ASN A 82 7.00 -9.27 -12.26
CA ASN A 82 7.46 -7.95 -12.65
C ASN A 82 6.43 -6.85 -12.34
N PHE A 83 5.79 -6.97 -11.16
CA PHE A 83 4.76 -6.08 -10.65
C PHE A 83 3.50 -6.01 -11.51
N LYS A 84 3.22 -6.98 -12.40
CA LYS A 84 2.06 -6.95 -13.31
C LYS A 84 0.74 -6.86 -12.54
N TYR A 85 0.59 -7.64 -11.49
CA TYR A 85 -0.57 -7.61 -10.61
C TYR A 85 -0.71 -6.26 -9.91
N ILE A 86 0.37 -5.79 -9.28
CA ILE A 86 0.40 -4.50 -8.57
C ILE A 86 0.06 -3.33 -9.50
N LYS A 87 0.58 -3.31 -10.72
CA LYS A 87 0.22 -2.30 -11.76
C LYS A 87 -1.28 -2.35 -12.07
N THR A 88 -1.85 -3.55 -12.18
CA THR A 88 -3.29 -3.74 -12.42
C THR A 88 -4.14 -3.25 -11.24
N ARG A 89 -3.68 -3.45 -10.00
CA ARG A 89 -4.34 -2.91 -8.80
C ARG A 89 -4.25 -1.39 -8.76
N ALA A 90 -3.06 -0.83 -8.98
CA ALA A 90 -2.80 0.60 -9.01
C ALA A 90 -3.67 1.36 -10.03
N SER A 91 -3.98 0.75 -11.18
CA SER A 91 -4.82 1.37 -12.22
C SER A 91 -6.32 1.29 -11.95
N LYS A 92 -6.77 0.38 -11.06
CA LYS A 92 -8.19 0.14 -10.78
C LYS A 92 -8.65 0.79 -9.48
N VAL A 93 -7.77 0.85 -8.49
CA VAL A 93 -8.10 1.31 -7.15
C VAL A 93 -8.54 2.77 -7.13
N GLN A 94 -9.65 3.05 -6.45
CA GLN A 94 -10.18 4.42 -6.32
C GLN A 94 -9.93 5.00 -4.94
N ASN A 95 -9.87 4.15 -3.90
CA ASN A 95 -9.56 4.59 -2.54
C ASN A 95 -8.21 5.33 -2.51
N PRO A 96 -8.17 6.60 -2.07
CA PRO A 96 -6.97 7.44 -2.15
C PRO A 96 -5.77 6.86 -1.40
N ARG A 97 -6.00 6.19 -0.25
CA ARG A 97 -4.95 5.59 0.58
C ARG A 97 -4.22 4.48 -0.16
N TYR A 98 -4.97 3.55 -0.74
CA TYR A 98 -4.40 2.44 -1.49
C TYR A 98 -3.87 2.88 -2.85
N ARG A 99 -4.53 3.82 -3.54
CA ARG A 99 -4.02 4.44 -4.76
C ARG A 99 -2.65 5.08 -4.52
N ALA A 100 -2.51 5.84 -3.44
CA ALA A 100 -1.22 6.41 -3.04
C ALA A 100 -0.17 5.32 -2.82
N LYS A 101 -0.49 4.33 -1.97
CA LYS A 101 0.45 3.29 -1.56
C LYS A 101 0.90 2.40 -2.72
N TYR A 102 0.00 1.89 -3.55
CA TYR A 102 0.37 1.02 -4.69
C TYR A 102 1.27 1.76 -5.69
N ASN A 103 0.91 3.00 -6.03
CA ASN A 103 1.67 3.79 -6.97
C ASN A 103 3.02 4.22 -6.39
N HIS A 104 3.11 4.51 -5.09
CA HIS A 104 4.37 4.84 -4.44
C HIS A 104 5.29 3.60 -4.34
N LEU A 105 4.75 2.41 -4.06
CA LEU A 105 5.50 1.16 -4.17
C LEU A 105 6.08 0.96 -5.58
N LEU A 106 5.29 1.22 -6.62
CA LEU A 106 5.76 1.13 -8.02
C LEU A 106 6.82 2.18 -8.36
N TRP A 107 6.70 3.40 -7.84
CA TRP A 107 7.73 4.44 -7.99
C TRP A 107 9.08 4.03 -7.38
N LEU A 108 9.06 3.33 -6.26
CA LEU A 108 10.26 2.86 -5.56
C LEU A 108 10.81 1.54 -6.12
N SER A 109 10.01 0.83 -6.92
CA SER A 109 10.39 -0.45 -7.52
C SER A 109 11.36 -0.30 -8.71
N PRO A 110 11.98 -1.40 -9.19
CA PRO A 110 12.69 -1.42 -10.46
C PRO A 110 11.82 -1.08 -11.68
N GLN A 111 10.49 -1.09 -11.54
CA GLN A 111 9.52 -0.72 -12.57
C GLN A 111 9.12 0.77 -12.51
N LYS A 112 9.92 1.59 -11.83
CA LYS A 112 9.74 3.03 -11.66
C LYS A 112 9.34 3.75 -12.95
N ASN A 113 8.27 4.53 -12.86
CA ASN A 113 7.79 5.43 -13.90
C ASN A 113 7.24 6.72 -13.25
N ILE A 114 7.45 7.87 -13.88
CA ILE A 114 6.97 9.17 -13.38
C ILE A 114 5.45 9.22 -13.17
N ASP A 115 4.69 8.49 -13.98
CA ASP A 115 3.23 8.47 -13.86
C ASP A 115 2.81 7.84 -12.53
N PHE A 116 3.51 6.81 -12.04
CA PHE A 116 3.25 6.26 -10.71
C PHE A 116 3.49 7.31 -9.62
N ALA A 117 4.53 8.11 -9.73
CA ALA A 117 4.78 9.16 -8.75
C ALA A 117 3.66 10.22 -8.75
N LYS A 118 3.20 10.65 -9.92
CA LYS A 118 2.07 11.58 -10.06
C LYS A 118 0.79 11.01 -9.45
N GLN A 119 0.47 9.76 -9.76
CA GLN A 119 -0.70 9.06 -9.22
C GLN A 119 -0.62 8.90 -7.70
N ALA A 120 0.57 8.67 -7.15
CA ALA A 120 0.78 8.60 -5.71
C ALA A 120 0.60 9.97 -5.03
N ILE A 121 1.17 11.04 -5.61
CA ILE A 121 0.99 12.43 -5.14
C ILE A 121 -0.49 12.80 -5.11
N GLU A 122 -1.22 12.55 -6.20
CA GLU A 122 -2.67 12.78 -6.27
C GLU A 122 -3.43 12.00 -5.17
N GLY A 123 -3.08 10.73 -4.97
CA GLY A 123 -3.66 9.90 -3.92
C GLY A 123 -3.45 10.47 -2.52
N TYR A 124 -2.21 10.85 -2.18
CA TYR A 124 -1.91 11.47 -0.88
C TYR A 124 -2.62 12.81 -0.69
N LEU A 125 -2.62 13.68 -1.70
CA LEU A 125 -3.31 14.98 -1.64
C LEU A 125 -4.81 14.79 -1.38
N LEU A 126 -5.44 13.86 -2.09
CA LEU A 126 -6.86 13.57 -1.92
C LEU A 126 -7.15 12.95 -0.54
N LEU A 127 -6.30 12.02 -0.10
CA LEU A 127 -6.40 11.40 1.23
C LEU A 127 -6.33 12.46 2.35
N LEU A 128 -5.29 13.31 2.33
CA LEU A 128 -5.08 14.34 3.34
C LEU A 128 -6.18 15.41 3.31
N LYS A 129 -6.60 15.84 2.12
CA LYS A 129 -7.68 16.84 1.95
C LYS A 129 -9.02 16.33 2.48
N ASN A 130 -9.30 15.04 2.33
CA ASN A 130 -10.56 14.43 2.77
C ASN A 130 -10.51 13.98 4.24
N SER A 131 -9.34 14.03 4.89
CA SER A 131 -9.19 13.63 6.27
C SER A 131 -9.88 14.62 7.22
N SER A 132 -10.56 14.08 8.22
CA SER A 132 -11.25 14.85 9.25
C SER A 132 -11.19 14.08 10.57
N PHE A 133 -10.49 14.65 11.55
CA PHE A 133 -10.28 14.07 12.88
C PHE A 133 -10.00 15.19 13.87
N SER A 134 -10.15 14.91 15.17
CA SER A 134 -9.83 15.87 16.23
C SER A 134 -8.31 16.07 16.34
N VAL A 135 -7.88 17.30 16.63
CA VAL A 135 -6.47 17.58 16.95
C VAL A 135 -5.99 16.86 18.22
N ASP A 136 -6.91 16.44 19.08
CA ASP A 136 -6.61 15.64 20.27
C ASP A 136 -6.47 14.14 19.96
N ASP A 137 -6.82 13.71 18.74
CA ASP A 137 -6.60 12.33 18.29
C ASP A 137 -5.15 12.15 17.83
N ASN A 138 -4.28 11.85 18.79
CA ASN A 138 -2.85 11.67 18.55
C ASN A 138 -2.53 10.60 17.50
N LEU A 139 -3.35 9.56 17.36
CA LEU A 139 -3.11 8.48 16.39
C LEU A 139 -3.42 8.93 14.96
N GLN A 140 -4.51 9.66 14.77
CA GLN A 140 -4.84 10.22 13.47
C GLN A 140 -3.90 11.37 13.09
N CYS A 141 -3.49 12.20 14.07
CA CYS A 141 -2.45 13.22 13.86
C CYS A 141 -1.12 12.60 13.44
N TYR A 142 -0.70 11.50 14.09
CA TYR A 142 0.48 10.74 13.67
C TYR A 142 0.34 10.23 12.24
N SER A 143 -0.81 9.63 11.91
CA SER A 143 -1.08 9.09 10.58
C SER A 143 -1.04 10.18 9.50
N PHE A 144 -1.62 11.34 9.78
CA PHE A 144 -1.55 12.51 8.90
C PHE A 144 -0.11 12.94 8.64
N ASN A 145 0.70 13.02 9.70
CA ASN A 145 2.11 13.40 9.58
C ASN A 145 2.90 12.42 8.70
N GLU A 146 2.70 11.11 8.86
CA GLU A 146 3.39 10.10 8.04
C GLU A 146 2.97 10.18 6.56
N TYR A 147 1.68 10.35 6.27
CA TYR A 147 1.22 10.59 4.90
C TYR A 147 1.77 11.89 4.32
N PHE A 148 1.78 12.97 5.10
CA PHE A 148 2.29 14.27 4.66
C PHE A 148 3.80 14.24 4.38
N LYS A 149 4.61 13.59 5.22
CA LYS A 149 6.05 13.40 4.99
C LYS A 149 6.29 12.67 3.67
N ASN A 150 5.56 11.58 3.43
CA ASN A 150 5.66 10.82 2.19
C ASN A 150 5.29 11.67 0.96
N LEU A 151 4.20 12.42 1.02
CA LEU A 151 3.81 13.37 -0.02
C LEU A 151 4.93 14.39 -0.27
N TYR A 152 5.46 15.00 0.79
CA TYR A 152 6.48 16.04 0.69
C TYR A 152 7.77 15.52 0.04
N VAL A 153 8.29 14.38 0.50
CA VAL A 153 9.50 13.78 -0.07
C VAL A 153 9.26 13.41 -1.53
N LEU A 154 8.17 12.70 -1.83
CA LEU A 154 7.85 12.29 -3.19
C LEU A 154 7.73 13.49 -4.13
N SER A 155 7.03 14.54 -3.71
CA SER A 155 6.86 15.77 -4.52
C SER A 155 8.16 16.51 -4.79
N ARG A 156 9.16 16.40 -3.90
CA ARG A 156 10.49 16.99 -4.10
C ARG A 156 11.35 16.18 -5.06
N GLU A 157 11.20 14.86 -5.06
CA GLU A 157 11.98 13.97 -5.92
C GLU A 157 11.45 13.92 -7.35
N VAL A 158 10.15 14.15 -7.54
CA VAL A 158 9.53 14.23 -8.86
C VAL A 158 9.82 15.58 -9.49
N LYS A 159 10.70 15.60 -10.48
CA LYS A 159 10.85 16.74 -11.39
C LYS A 159 9.69 16.70 -12.38
N LEU A 160 8.66 17.51 -12.11
CA LEU A 160 7.55 17.76 -13.03
C LEU A 160 8.01 18.58 -14.25
#